data_AF-A0A1A8UBN5-F1
#
_entry.id   AF-A0A1A8UBN5-F1
#
_cell.length_a   1.000
_cell.length_b   1.000
_cell.length_c   1.000
_cell.angle_alpha   90.00
_cell.angle_beta   90.00
_cell.angle_gamma   90.00
#
_symmetry.space_group_name_H-M   'P 1'
#
loop_
_entity.id
_entity.type
_entity.pdbx_description
1 polymer ?
#
loop_
_entity_poly.entity_id
_entity_poly.type
_entity_poly.pdbx_seq_one_letter_code
_entity_poly.pdbx_strand_id
1 'polypeptide(L)'
;NMFTSIFTLTMMSVDRYVAVCHPVKALDFRTPIKAKMINVCIWILSSAAGIPAFVLGGTQTNSDITECALQFPEPYGYWDTMMKICVFVFAFVVPVLIITVCYSLMVLRLKSVRMLSGSREKDRNLRRITRLVVVVVAVFVVCWTPIHIFILVKALVNVPETTAIMAAYFFCVALGYTNSSLNPVLYAFLDENFKRCFKDFCLSAKLKGDKVSGSKKIPNSVRAAAVPLENPDGTSKPT
;
A
#
# COMPACT_ATOMS: atom_id res chain seq x y z
N ASN A 1 -8.42 4.95 8.27
CA ASN A 1 -8.19 4.24 6.98
C ASN A 1 -7.94 5.18 5.82
N MET A 2 -8.88 6.01 5.37
CA MET A 2 -8.67 6.92 4.22
C MET A 2 -7.39 7.78 4.36
N PHE A 3 -7.27 8.56 5.43
CA PHE A 3 -6.12 9.44 5.68
C PHE A 3 -4.78 8.69 5.74
N THR A 4 -4.74 7.58 6.48
CA THR A 4 -3.53 6.75 6.61
C THR A 4 -3.08 6.22 5.26
N SER A 5 -3.99 5.64 4.47
CA SER A 5 -3.67 5.10 3.15
C SER A 5 -3.10 6.19 2.22
N ILE A 6 -3.75 7.35 2.12
CA ILE A 6 -3.29 8.40 1.20
C ILE A 6 -2.01 9.08 1.65
N PHE A 7 -1.82 9.31 2.97
CA PHE A 7 -0.58 9.85 3.50
C PHE A 7 0.59 8.87 3.32
N THR A 8 0.37 7.58 3.53
CA THR A 8 1.37 6.55 3.22
C THR A 8 1.73 6.53 1.74
N LEU A 9 0.75 6.60 0.83
CA LEU A 9 1.02 6.67 -0.62
C LEU A 9 1.78 7.94 -1.00
N THR A 10 1.41 9.07 -0.43
CA THR A 10 2.10 10.35 -0.64
C THR A 10 3.56 10.26 -0.19
N MET A 11 3.80 9.69 0.99
CA MET A 11 5.14 9.51 1.51
C MET A 11 5.96 8.52 0.67
N MET A 12 5.37 7.41 0.23
CA MET A 12 6.03 6.48 -0.70
C MET A 12 6.42 7.19 -2.00
N SER A 13 5.58 8.12 -2.48
CA SER A 13 5.85 8.91 -3.68
C SER A 13 7.04 9.86 -3.48
N VAL A 14 7.08 10.55 -2.33
CA VAL A 14 8.20 11.43 -1.95
C VAL A 14 9.50 10.64 -1.78
N ASP A 15 9.46 9.48 -1.12
CA ASP A 15 10.61 8.57 -0.96
C ASP A 15 11.23 8.22 -2.31
N ARG A 16 10.39 7.86 -3.29
CA ARG A 16 10.86 7.53 -4.66
C ARG A 16 11.40 8.75 -5.38
N TYR A 17 10.75 9.91 -5.26
CA TYR A 17 11.26 11.15 -5.82
C TYR A 17 12.65 11.49 -5.27
N VAL A 18 12.85 11.43 -3.95
CA VAL A 18 14.16 11.70 -3.31
C VAL A 18 15.21 10.69 -3.78
N ALA A 19 14.87 9.40 -3.83
CA ALA A 19 15.78 8.34 -4.29
C ALA A 19 16.30 8.55 -5.72
N VAL A 20 15.48 9.11 -6.61
CA VAL A 20 15.80 9.28 -8.03
C VAL A 20 16.41 10.64 -8.33
N CYS A 21 15.81 11.71 -7.80
CA CYS A 21 16.22 13.08 -8.09
C CYS A 21 17.36 13.56 -7.20
N HIS A 22 17.51 13.00 -6.00
CA HIS A 22 18.47 13.44 -4.99
C HIS A 22 19.22 12.26 -4.34
N PRO A 23 20.02 11.48 -5.11
CA PRO A 23 20.61 10.22 -4.64
C PRO A 23 21.53 10.38 -3.42
N VAL A 24 22.26 11.50 -3.30
CA VAL A 24 23.11 11.78 -2.13
C VAL A 24 22.25 11.99 -0.87
N LYS A 25 21.20 12.81 -0.96
CA LYS A 25 20.25 13.02 0.15
C LYS A 25 19.47 11.75 0.49
N ALA A 26 19.25 10.87 -0.48
CA ALA A 26 18.55 9.61 -0.27
C ALA A 26 19.30 8.66 0.68
N LEU A 27 20.63 8.70 0.71
CA LEU A 27 21.43 7.91 1.64
C LEU A 27 21.11 8.27 3.10
N ASP A 28 20.97 9.56 3.39
CA ASP A 28 20.61 10.03 4.73
C ASP A 28 19.12 9.88 5.01
N PHE A 29 18.27 10.04 4.01
CA PHE A 29 16.82 10.05 4.17
C PHE A 29 16.22 8.65 4.37
N ARG A 30 16.71 7.65 3.64
CA ARG A 30 16.11 6.31 3.56
C ARG A 30 16.65 5.34 4.62
N THR A 31 16.65 5.75 5.88
CA THR A 31 17.01 4.87 7.00
C THR A 31 15.78 4.18 7.59
N PRO A 32 15.89 2.94 8.10
CA PRO A 32 14.75 2.23 8.68
C PRO A 32 14.17 2.96 9.90
N ILE A 33 15.01 3.68 10.65
CA ILE A 33 14.58 4.50 11.80
C ILE A 33 13.70 5.66 11.33
N LYS A 34 14.12 6.41 10.31
CA LYS A 34 13.32 7.51 9.73
C LYS A 34 12.02 6.98 9.14
N ALA A 35 12.06 5.86 8.43
CA ALA A 35 10.84 5.23 7.90
C ALA A 35 9.85 4.83 9.02
N LYS A 36 10.35 4.30 10.15
CA LYS A 36 9.52 4.00 11.31
C LYS A 36 8.90 5.26 11.91
N MET A 37 9.71 6.31 12.12
CA MET A 37 9.23 7.60 12.63
C MET A 37 8.15 8.20 11.73
N ILE A 38 8.37 8.21 10.42
CA ILE A 38 7.39 8.76 9.46
C ILE A 38 6.07 7.99 9.52
N ASN A 39 6.10 6.66 9.61
CA ASN A 39 4.88 5.88 9.79
C ASN A 39 4.16 6.26 11.09
N VAL A 40 4.87 6.39 12.21
CA VAL A 40 4.27 6.82 13.48
C VAL A 40 3.62 8.21 13.33
N CYS A 41 4.29 9.16 12.68
CA CYS A 41 3.74 10.49 12.41
C CYS A 41 2.47 10.43 11.54
N ILE A 42 2.45 9.59 10.51
CA ILE A 42 1.27 9.37 9.65
C ILE A 42 0.10 8.84 10.47
N TRP A 43 0.35 7.88 11.36
CA TRP A 43 -0.67 7.35 12.26
C TRP A 43 -1.22 8.41 13.20
N ILE A 44 -0.35 9.20 13.84
CA ILE A 44 -0.77 10.29 14.73
C ILE A 44 -1.61 11.31 13.97
N LEU A 45 -1.16 11.76 12.79
CA LEU A 45 -1.89 12.74 11.97
C LEU A 45 -3.24 12.20 11.50
N SER A 46 -3.29 10.91 11.11
CA SER A 46 -4.53 10.25 10.70
C SER A 46 -5.52 10.13 11.85
N SER A 47 -5.03 9.78 13.04
CA SER A 47 -5.85 9.69 14.25
C SER A 47 -6.38 11.07 14.64
N ALA A 48 -5.54 12.11 14.58
CA ALA A 48 -5.95 13.49 14.84
C ALA A 48 -7.08 13.94 13.90
N ALA A 49 -6.98 13.62 12.61
CA ALA A 49 -8.05 13.88 11.63
C ALA A 49 -9.34 13.08 11.91
N GLY A 50 -9.25 11.96 12.64
CA GLY A 50 -10.39 11.14 13.05
C GLY A 50 -11.06 11.61 14.36
N ILE A 51 -10.38 12.44 15.18
CA ILE A 51 -10.91 12.92 16.46
C ILE A 51 -12.26 13.62 16.29
N PRO A 52 -12.47 14.55 15.32
CA PRO A 52 -13.77 15.21 15.17
C PRO A 52 -14.89 14.20 14.90
N ALA A 53 -14.65 13.19 14.07
CA ALA A 53 -15.64 12.15 13.80
C ALA A 53 -15.92 11.27 15.02
N PHE A 54 -14.93 11.03 15.87
CA PHE A 54 -15.08 10.28 17.11
C PHE A 54 -15.90 11.05 18.16
N VAL A 55 -15.64 12.35 18.31
CA VAL A 55 -16.31 13.20 19.31
C VAL A 55 -17.74 13.56 18.87
N LEU A 56 -17.95 13.83 17.58
CA LEU A 56 -19.25 14.24 17.04
C LEU A 56 -20.12 13.06 16.59
N GLY A 57 -19.58 11.84 16.57
CA GLY A 57 -20.34 10.64 16.19
C GLY A 57 -21.37 10.28 17.26
N GLY A 58 -22.63 10.15 16.86
CA GLY A 58 -23.71 9.76 17.76
C GLY A 58 -24.85 9.08 17.02
N THR A 59 -25.85 8.63 17.78
CA THR A 59 -27.08 8.06 17.23
C THR A 59 -28.22 9.06 17.32
N GLN A 60 -29.00 9.20 16.24
CA GLN A 60 -30.26 9.93 16.22
C GLN A 60 -31.38 8.94 15.90
N THR A 61 -32.42 8.93 16.73
CA THR A 61 -33.60 8.10 16.49
C THR A 61 -34.71 9.00 15.95
N ASN A 62 -35.16 8.72 14.72
CA ASN A 62 -36.24 9.45 14.08
C ASN A 62 -37.26 8.42 13.56
N SER A 63 -38.51 8.49 14.05
CA SER A 63 -39.61 7.63 13.62
C SER A 63 -39.27 6.13 13.62
N ASP A 64 -38.82 5.61 14.77
CA ASP A 64 -38.40 4.20 15.01
C ASP A 64 -37.15 3.72 14.24
N ILE A 65 -36.54 4.58 13.41
CA ILE A 65 -35.27 4.29 12.75
C ILE A 65 -34.15 4.97 13.52
N THR A 66 -33.15 4.19 13.96
CA THR A 66 -31.96 4.71 14.64
C THR A 66 -30.80 4.76 13.66
N GLU A 67 -30.34 5.97 13.36
CA GLU A 67 -29.23 6.22 12.45
C GLU A 67 -27.98 6.64 13.23
N CYS A 68 -26.81 6.20 12.78
CA CYS A 68 -25.52 6.66 13.27
C CYS A 68 -25.00 7.75 12.34
N ALA A 69 -24.87 8.97 12.86
CA ALA A 69 -24.49 10.15 12.08
C ALA A 69 -23.60 11.09 12.88
N LEU A 70 -22.90 11.98 12.16
CA LEU A 70 -22.17 13.07 12.79
C LEU A 70 -23.16 14.15 13.24
N GLN A 71 -23.14 14.44 14.54
CA GLN A 71 -23.92 15.49 15.15
C GLN A 71 -23.07 16.76 15.25
N PHE A 72 -23.28 17.68 14.31
CA PHE A 72 -22.60 18.96 14.30
C PHE A 72 -23.35 19.99 15.17
N PRO A 73 -22.63 20.91 15.83
CA PRO A 73 -23.27 22.01 16.55
C PRO A 73 -23.95 22.99 15.59
N GLU A 74 -24.93 23.74 16.10
CA GLU A 74 -25.53 24.85 15.35
C GLU A 74 -24.49 25.93 15.04
N PRO A 75 -24.41 26.45 13.80
CA PRO A 75 -25.22 26.09 12.62
C PRO A 75 -24.74 24.81 11.92
N TYR A 76 -25.59 23.77 11.88
CA TYR A 76 -25.24 22.43 11.39
C TYR A 76 -24.59 22.44 10.00
N GLY A 77 -25.22 23.14 9.04
CA GLY A 77 -24.78 23.17 7.65
C GLY A 77 -23.38 23.76 7.45
N TYR A 78 -22.97 24.72 8.27
CA TYR A 78 -21.64 25.31 8.21
C TYR A 78 -20.57 24.29 8.62
N TRP A 79 -20.74 23.66 9.79
CA TRP A 79 -19.78 22.71 10.33
C TRP A 79 -19.68 21.42 9.50
N ASP A 80 -20.82 20.91 9.03
CA ASP A 80 -20.89 19.78 8.12
C ASP A 80 -20.16 20.08 6.80
N THR A 81 -20.47 21.22 6.17
CA THR A 81 -19.81 21.65 4.92
C THR A 81 -18.32 21.89 5.13
N MET A 82 -17.92 22.54 6.23
CA MET A 82 -16.52 22.79 6.54
C MET A 82 -15.75 21.48 6.71
N MET A 83 -16.29 20.51 7.45
CA MET A 83 -15.65 19.20 7.62
C MET A 83 -15.50 18.47 6.28
N LYS A 84 -16.55 18.47 5.45
CA LYS A 84 -16.51 17.90 4.10
C LYS A 84 -15.43 18.54 3.21
N ILE A 85 -15.34 19.87 3.20
CA ILE A 85 -14.32 20.62 2.43
C ILE A 85 -12.92 20.30 2.96
N CYS A 86 -12.70 20.34 4.27
CA CYS A 86 -11.41 20.00 4.88
C CYS A 86 -10.97 18.58 4.50
N VAL A 87 -11.88 17.62 4.59
CA VAL A 87 -11.62 16.24 4.17
C VAL A 87 -11.26 16.18 2.68
N PHE A 88 -12.00 16.85 1.81
CA PHE A 88 -11.68 16.89 0.38
C PHE A 88 -10.30 17.50 0.09
N VAL A 89 -9.96 18.62 0.72
CA VAL A 89 -8.68 19.28 0.48
C VAL A 89 -7.51 18.44 1.00
N PHE A 90 -7.57 17.98 2.26
CA PHE A 90 -6.45 17.30 2.89
C PHE A 90 -6.35 15.81 2.59
N ALA A 91 -7.46 15.13 2.33
CA ALA A 91 -7.47 13.70 2.00
C ALA A 91 -7.41 13.42 0.49
N PHE A 92 -7.71 14.41 -0.36
CA PHE A 92 -7.75 14.22 -1.80
C PHE A 92 -6.88 15.21 -2.57
N VAL A 93 -7.18 16.51 -2.53
CA VAL A 93 -6.52 17.51 -3.40
C VAL A 93 -5.02 17.62 -3.10
N VAL A 94 -4.64 17.93 -1.86
CA VAL A 94 -3.24 18.14 -1.46
C VAL A 94 -2.40 16.88 -1.71
N PRO A 95 -2.82 15.68 -1.27
CA PRO A 95 -2.08 14.46 -1.56
C PRO A 95 -1.93 14.16 -3.05
N VAL A 96 -3.01 14.26 -3.83
CA VAL A 96 -2.97 14.02 -5.28
C VAL A 96 -1.98 14.97 -5.94
N LEU A 97 -2.03 16.27 -5.61
CA LEU A 97 -1.09 17.28 -6.13
C LEU A 97 0.37 16.92 -5.83
N ILE A 98 0.69 16.64 -4.56
CA ILE A 98 2.05 16.24 -4.15
C ILE A 98 2.52 15.03 -4.95
N ILE A 99 1.68 14.00 -5.05
CA ILE A 99 2.00 12.78 -5.78
C ILE A 99 2.26 13.11 -7.27
N THR A 100 1.36 13.84 -7.94
CA THR A 100 1.56 14.23 -9.35
C THR A 100 2.83 15.04 -9.57
N VAL A 101 3.15 16.00 -8.69
CA VAL A 101 4.37 16.82 -8.81
C VAL A 101 5.61 15.95 -8.62
N CYS A 102 5.67 15.15 -7.55
CA CYS A 102 6.79 14.25 -7.28
C CYS A 102 7.06 13.31 -8.46
N TYR A 103 6.03 12.71 -9.05
CA TYR A 103 6.18 11.81 -10.19
C TYR A 103 6.52 12.53 -11.48
N SER A 104 5.92 13.70 -11.75
CA SER A 104 6.25 14.50 -12.94
C SER A 104 7.73 14.88 -12.93
N LEU A 105 8.24 15.39 -11.80
CA LEU A 105 9.66 15.72 -11.64
C LEU A 105 10.55 14.48 -11.75
N MET A 106 10.14 13.35 -11.17
CA MET A 106 10.87 12.09 -11.30
C MET A 106 10.97 11.63 -12.76
N VAL A 107 9.87 11.70 -13.52
CA VAL A 107 9.84 11.33 -14.95
C VAL A 107 10.71 12.27 -15.79
N LEU A 108 10.66 13.57 -15.54
CA LEU A 108 11.51 14.56 -16.22
C LEU A 108 13.00 14.31 -15.94
N ARG A 109 13.35 14.02 -14.69
CA ARG A 109 14.73 13.65 -14.32
C ARG A 109 15.17 12.36 -15.01
N LEU A 110 14.29 11.37 -15.10
CA LEU A 110 14.62 10.11 -15.77
C LEU A 110 14.79 10.28 -17.28
N LYS A 111 13.95 11.09 -17.93
CA LYS A 111 14.10 11.40 -19.36
C LYS A 111 15.43 12.13 -19.63
N SER A 112 15.80 13.09 -18.79
CA SER A 112 17.07 13.83 -18.96
C SER A 112 18.31 12.95 -18.71
N VAL A 113 18.30 12.11 -17.67
CA VAL A 113 19.43 11.20 -17.38
C VAL A 113 19.54 10.07 -18.42
N ARG A 114 18.42 9.62 -19.01
CA ARG A 114 18.41 8.62 -20.09
C ARG A 114 19.11 9.09 -21.37
N MET A 115 19.11 10.40 -21.63
CA MET A 115 19.90 10.97 -22.73
C MET A 115 21.41 10.93 -22.46
N LEU A 116 21.82 10.76 -21.20
CA LEU A 116 23.22 10.86 -20.76
C LEU A 116 23.85 9.52 -20.36
N SER A 117 23.07 8.53 -19.89
CA SER A 117 23.60 7.29 -19.32
C SER A 117 22.76 6.08 -19.75
N GLY A 118 23.30 5.28 -20.69
CA GLY A 118 22.62 4.15 -21.35
C GLY A 118 22.39 2.88 -20.52
N SER A 119 22.28 2.95 -19.19
CA SER A 119 22.06 1.76 -18.35
C SER A 119 20.61 1.25 -18.44
N ARG A 120 20.39 0.19 -19.23
CA ARG A 120 19.05 -0.36 -19.56
C ARG A 120 18.34 -1.05 -18.39
N GLU A 121 19.07 -1.61 -17.43
CA GLU A 121 18.50 -2.45 -16.37
C GLU A 121 17.90 -1.62 -15.21
N LYS A 122 18.63 -0.62 -14.71
CA LYS A 122 18.15 0.33 -13.69
C LYS A 122 16.89 1.07 -14.19
N ASP A 123 16.83 1.35 -15.49
CA ASP A 123 15.74 2.03 -16.16
C ASP A 123 14.46 1.16 -16.26
N ARG A 124 14.61 -0.18 -16.40
CA ARG A 124 13.46 -1.11 -16.42
C ARG A 124 12.77 -1.19 -15.05
N ASN A 125 13.54 -1.30 -13.96
CA ASN A 125 12.96 -1.32 -12.61
C ASN A 125 12.28 -0.01 -12.26
N LEU A 126 12.87 1.14 -12.63
CA LEU A 126 12.22 2.43 -12.40
C LEU A 126 10.95 2.64 -13.22
N ARG A 127 10.91 2.20 -14.48
CA ARG A 127 9.67 2.22 -15.28
C ARG A 127 8.57 1.37 -14.66
N ARG A 128 8.91 0.19 -14.14
CA ARG A 128 7.96 -0.67 -13.41
C ARG A 128 7.41 0.02 -12.16
N ILE A 129 8.28 0.61 -11.34
CA ILE A 129 7.89 1.36 -10.14
C ILE A 129 7.02 2.58 -10.51
N THR A 130 7.36 3.31 -11.57
CA THR A 130 6.57 4.45 -12.05
C THR A 130 5.18 3.99 -12.51
N ARG A 131 5.11 2.91 -13.31
CA ARG A 131 3.85 2.33 -13.77
C ARG A 131 3.00 1.85 -12.59
N LEU A 132 3.60 1.16 -11.63
CA LEU A 132 2.93 0.76 -10.39
C LEU A 132 2.23 1.95 -9.74
N VAL A 133 2.96 3.04 -9.51
CA VAL A 133 2.40 4.15 -8.74
C VAL A 133 1.38 4.95 -9.53
N VAL A 134 1.57 5.16 -10.84
CA VAL A 134 0.55 5.79 -11.69
C VAL A 134 -0.76 4.99 -11.61
N VAL A 135 -0.70 3.66 -11.64
CA VAL A 135 -1.89 2.81 -11.49
C VAL A 135 -2.51 2.97 -10.10
N VAL A 136 -1.71 2.96 -9.03
CA VAL A 136 -2.21 3.13 -7.65
C VAL A 136 -2.90 4.49 -7.48
N VAL A 137 -2.33 5.56 -8.03
CA VAL A 137 -2.91 6.92 -7.99
C VAL A 137 -4.18 6.99 -8.82
N ALA A 138 -4.19 6.42 -10.02
CA ALA A 138 -5.38 6.36 -10.85
C ALA A 138 -6.52 5.62 -10.15
N VAL A 139 -6.22 4.48 -9.51
CA VAL A 139 -7.19 3.74 -8.69
C VAL A 139 -7.70 4.59 -7.53
N PHE A 140 -6.81 5.25 -6.79
CA PHE A 140 -7.22 6.14 -5.71
C PHE A 140 -8.16 7.25 -6.21
N VAL A 141 -7.78 7.94 -7.30
CA VAL A 141 -8.60 8.98 -7.91
C VAL A 141 -9.95 8.42 -8.35
N VAL A 142 -9.98 7.32 -9.10
CA VAL A 142 -11.24 6.71 -9.58
C VAL A 142 -12.13 6.26 -8.41
N CYS A 143 -11.55 5.73 -7.33
CA CYS A 143 -12.32 5.26 -6.19
C CYS A 143 -12.90 6.40 -5.34
N TRP A 144 -12.15 7.49 -5.15
CA TRP A 144 -12.52 8.57 -4.23
C TRP A 144 -13.18 9.77 -4.91
N THR A 145 -12.94 9.99 -6.21
CA THR A 145 -13.52 11.13 -6.94
C THR A 145 -15.05 11.13 -6.92
N PRO A 146 -15.75 10.00 -7.18
CA PRO A 146 -17.21 10.01 -7.25
C PRO A 146 -17.86 10.48 -5.94
N ILE A 147 -17.38 10.01 -4.80
CA ILE A 147 -17.91 10.43 -3.50
C ILE A 147 -17.62 11.91 -3.21
N HIS A 148 -16.44 12.41 -3.59
CA HIS A 148 -16.08 13.82 -3.40
C HIS A 148 -16.87 14.77 -4.33
N ILE A 149 -17.08 14.39 -5.59
CA ILE A 149 -17.95 15.13 -6.51
C ILE A 149 -19.37 15.16 -5.94
N PHE A 150 -19.88 14.02 -5.49
CA PHE A 150 -21.23 13.93 -4.94
C PHE A 150 -21.42 14.83 -3.71
N ILE A 151 -20.45 14.83 -2.80
CA ILE A 151 -20.43 15.72 -1.62
C ILE A 151 -20.41 17.19 -2.05
N LEU A 152 -19.57 17.55 -3.03
CA LEU A 152 -19.46 18.92 -3.52
C LEU A 152 -20.77 19.40 -4.19
N VAL A 153 -21.40 18.54 -5.01
CA VAL A 153 -22.67 18.85 -5.66
C VAL A 153 -23.78 19.06 -4.63
N LYS A 154 -23.89 18.20 -3.61
CA LYS A 154 -24.85 18.39 -2.50
C LYS A 154 -24.58 19.66 -1.67
N ALA A 155 -23.33 20.12 -1.60
CA ALA A 155 -22.98 21.35 -0.89
C ALA A 155 -23.29 22.62 -1.69
N LEU A 156 -23.31 22.55 -3.03
CA LEU A 156 -23.54 23.70 -3.92
C LEU A 156 -24.99 23.82 -4.41
N VAL A 157 -25.72 22.71 -4.46
CA VAL A 157 -27.07 22.65 -5.02
C VAL A 157 -27.98 21.85 -4.10
N ASN A 158 -29.21 22.32 -3.91
CA ASN A 158 -30.25 21.53 -3.24
C ASN A 158 -30.66 20.36 -4.14
N VAL A 159 -30.10 19.18 -3.85
CA VAL A 159 -30.38 17.95 -4.58
C VAL A 159 -31.55 17.22 -3.90
N PRO A 160 -32.63 16.85 -4.62
CA PRO A 160 -33.76 16.14 -4.03
C PRO A 160 -33.36 14.76 -3.49
N GLU A 161 -33.92 14.36 -2.36
CA GLU A 161 -33.61 13.08 -1.71
C GLU A 161 -34.43 11.93 -2.30
N THR A 162 -34.11 11.56 -3.54
CA THR A 162 -34.74 10.40 -4.20
C THR A 162 -34.00 9.10 -3.88
N THR A 163 -34.70 7.96 -3.98
CA THR A 163 -34.10 6.62 -3.81
C THR A 163 -32.90 6.40 -4.73
N ALA A 164 -32.96 6.91 -5.97
CA ALA A 164 -31.85 6.81 -6.92
C ALA A 164 -30.59 7.57 -6.45
N ILE A 165 -30.77 8.74 -5.83
CA ILE A 165 -29.68 9.58 -5.32
C ILE A 165 -29.05 8.95 -4.08
N MET A 166 -29.87 8.36 -3.19
CA MET A 166 -29.35 7.57 -2.07
C MET A 166 -28.59 6.32 -2.54
N ALA A 167 -29.11 5.58 -3.52
CA ALA A 167 -28.41 4.43 -4.10
C ALA A 167 -27.07 4.83 -4.74
N ALA A 168 -27.03 5.95 -5.47
CA ALA A 168 -25.80 6.49 -6.04
C ALA A 168 -24.77 6.89 -4.96
N TYR A 169 -25.24 7.48 -3.84
CA TYR A 169 -24.39 7.81 -2.70
C TYR A 169 -23.74 6.55 -2.10
N PHE A 170 -24.54 5.53 -1.77
CA PHE A 170 -24.01 4.28 -1.22
C PHE A 170 -23.06 3.56 -2.18
N PHE A 171 -23.32 3.62 -3.49
CA PHE A 171 -22.40 3.12 -4.51
C PHE A 171 -21.05 3.85 -4.48
N CYS A 172 -21.06 5.19 -4.41
CA CYS A 172 -19.84 5.99 -4.32
C CYS A 172 -19.05 5.69 -3.04
N VAL A 173 -19.74 5.50 -1.92
CA VAL A 173 -19.13 5.10 -0.64
C VAL A 173 -18.49 3.71 -0.75
N ALA A 174 -19.20 2.74 -1.33
CA ALA A 174 -18.68 1.38 -1.56
C ALA A 174 -17.44 1.36 -2.47
N LEU A 175 -17.43 2.22 -3.50
CA LEU A 175 -16.28 2.37 -4.38
C LEU A 175 -15.06 2.94 -3.62
N GLY A 176 -15.26 3.91 -2.72
CA GLY A 176 -14.22 4.42 -1.83
C GLY A 176 -13.61 3.32 -0.95
N TYR A 177 -14.43 2.42 -0.41
CA TYR A 177 -13.94 1.28 0.37
C TYR A 177 -13.12 0.29 -0.47
N THR A 178 -13.45 0.13 -1.75
CA THR A 178 -12.72 -0.76 -2.68
C THR A 178 -11.24 -0.36 -2.82
N ASN A 179 -10.90 0.92 -2.63
CA ASN A 179 -9.50 1.38 -2.58
C ASN A 179 -8.65 0.60 -1.56
N SER A 180 -9.24 0.18 -0.44
CA SER A 180 -8.52 -0.62 0.57
C SER A 180 -8.22 -2.04 0.08
N SER A 181 -9.20 -2.67 -0.57
CA SER A 181 -9.13 -4.03 -1.11
C SER A 181 -8.21 -4.16 -2.33
N LEU A 182 -7.99 -3.07 -3.05
CA LEU A 182 -7.11 -3.05 -4.22
C LEU A 182 -5.63 -3.00 -3.86
N ASN A 183 -5.25 -2.65 -2.62
CA ASN A 183 -3.83 -2.58 -2.24
C ASN A 183 -3.09 -3.92 -2.44
N PRO A 184 -3.52 -5.07 -1.87
CA PRO A 184 -2.86 -6.35 -2.11
C PRO A 184 -2.85 -6.77 -3.58
N VAL A 185 -3.92 -6.47 -4.33
CA VAL A 185 -4.03 -6.75 -5.77
C VAL A 185 -2.99 -5.96 -6.54
N LEU A 186 -2.88 -4.66 -6.28
CA LEU A 186 -1.91 -3.78 -6.91
C LEU A 186 -0.48 -4.26 -6.64
N TYR A 187 -0.13 -4.58 -5.40
CA TYR A 187 1.20 -5.10 -5.08
C TYR A 187 1.44 -6.51 -5.65
N ALA A 188 0.44 -7.39 -5.62
CA ALA A 188 0.53 -8.74 -6.18
C ALA A 188 0.69 -8.77 -7.69
N PHE A 189 0.16 -7.80 -8.44
CA PHE A 189 0.32 -7.76 -9.90
C PHE A 189 1.56 -7.00 -10.36
N LEU A 190 2.01 -5.99 -9.61
CA LEU A 190 2.96 -4.98 -10.09
C LEU A 190 4.33 -5.01 -9.39
N ASP A 191 4.47 -5.65 -8.22
CA ASP A 191 5.76 -5.82 -7.53
C ASP A 191 6.25 -7.29 -7.61
N GLU A 192 7.31 -7.52 -8.40
CA GLU A 192 7.92 -8.86 -8.55
C GLU A 192 8.57 -9.37 -7.25
N ASN A 193 9.04 -8.48 -6.37
CA ASN A 193 9.56 -8.89 -5.06
C ASN A 193 8.43 -9.34 -4.15
N PHE A 194 7.29 -8.63 -4.18
CA PHE A 194 6.10 -9.06 -3.45
C PHE A 194 5.58 -10.40 -3.96
N LYS A 195 5.52 -10.61 -5.29
CA LYS A 195 5.18 -11.92 -5.88
C LYS A 195 6.10 -13.03 -5.40
N ARG A 196 7.41 -12.77 -5.34
CA ARG A 196 8.42 -13.75 -4.90
C ARG A 196 8.23 -14.09 -3.42
N CYS A 197 8.17 -13.09 -2.55
CA CYS A 197 7.93 -13.31 -1.11
C CYS A 197 6.56 -13.95 -0.83
N PHE A 198 5.51 -13.56 -1.54
CA PHE A 198 4.18 -14.15 -1.39
C PHE A 198 4.18 -15.62 -1.83
N LYS A 199 4.82 -15.93 -2.96
CA LYS A 199 5.02 -17.31 -3.42
C LYS A 199 5.84 -18.12 -2.42
N ASP A 200 6.91 -17.55 -1.86
CA ASP A 200 7.75 -18.21 -0.86
C ASP A 200 7.00 -18.44 0.46
N PHE A 201 6.14 -17.50 0.88
CA PHE A 201 5.27 -17.66 2.04
C PHE A 201 4.20 -18.75 1.83
N CYS A 202 3.50 -18.73 0.68
CA CYS A 202 2.50 -19.73 0.34
C CYS A 202 3.09 -21.13 0.09
N LEU A 203 4.29 -21.23 -0.49
CA LEU A 203 4.98 -22.51 -0.71
C LEU A 203 5.64 -23.04 0.57
N SER A 204 6.15 -22.17 1.43
CA SER A 204 6.65 -22.56 2.76
C SER A 204 5.52 -23.05 3.67
N ALA A 205 4.29 -22.54 3.49
CA ALA A 205 3.09 -23.09 4.13
C ALA A 205 2.74 -24.50 3.60
N LYS A 206 2.95 -24.78 2.31
CA LYS A 206 2.78 -26.15 1.76
C LYS A 206 3.85 -27.13 2.25
N LEU A 207 5.11 -26.72 2.35
CA LEU A 207 6.21 -27.59 2.83
C LEU A 207 6.13 -27.89 4.34
N LYS A 208 5.47 -27.02 5.12
CA LYS A 208 5.23 -27.27 6.56
C LYS A 208 4.09 -28.27 6.81
N GLY A 209 3.19 -28.47 5.83
CA GLY A 209 2.16 -29.51 5.86
C GLY A 209 2.69 -30.92 5.54
N ASP A 210 3.65 -31.04 4.63
CA ASP A 210 4.20 -32.35 4.23
C ASP A 210 5.16 -32.96 5.25
N LYS A 211 5.84 -32.15 6.08
CA LYS A 211 6.74 -32.66 7.13
C LYS A 211 6.00 -33.32 8.31
N VAL A 212 4.68 -33.10 8.45
CA VAL A 212 3.87 -33.74 9.51
C VAL A 212 3.26 -35.07 9.03
N SER A 213 3.16 -35.31 7.72
CA SER A 213 2.56 -36.55 7.18
C SER A 213 3.58 -37.57 6.62
N GLY A 214 4.86 -37.24 6.55
CA GLY A 214 5.88 -38.04 5.88
C GLY A 214 6.93 -38.70 6.77
N SER A 215 6.58 -39.17 7.98
CA SER A 215 7.48 -40.04 8.77
C SER A 215 6.92 -41.46 8.79
N LYS A 216 7.36 -42.28 7.82
CA LYS A 216 7.56 -43.74 7.89
C LYS A 216 7.77 -44.29 6.49
N LYS A 217 9.01 -44.67 6.19
CA LYS A 217 9.43 -45.98 5.65
C LYS A 217 10.80 -45.84 5.00
N ILE A 218 11.82 -46.36 5.70
CA ILE A 218 13.06 -46.81 5.08
C ILE A 218 12.81 -48.25 4.63
N PRO A 219 13.08 -48.61 3.36
CA PRO A 219 13.49 -49.97 3.03
C PRO A 219 14.94 -49.95 2.54
N ASN A 220 15.80 -50.64 3.29
CA ASN A 220 17.13 -51.07 2.87
C ASN A 220 17.02 -52.20 1.83
N SER A 221 17.89 -52.17 0.81
CA SER A 221 18.44 -53.31 0.03
C SER A 221 18.71 -52.89 -1.43
N VAL A 222 19.79 -53.18 -2.17
CA VAL A 222 21.06 -53.93 -2.01
C VAL A 222 21.94 -53.65 -3.26
N ARG A 223 23.28 -53.58 -3.05
CA ARG A 223 24.47 -53.85 -3.93
C ARG A 223 24.68 -53.24 -5.33
N ALA A 224 25.89 -52.70 -5.51
CA ALA A 224 26.96 -53.24 -6.38
C ALA A 224 28.32 -52.62 -5.94
N ALA A 225 29.23 -53.38 -5.31
CA ALA A 225 30.31 -54.18 -5.91
C ALA A 225 31.59 -53.37 -6.25
N ALA A 226 32.59 -53.44 -5.37
CA ALA A 226 34.02 -53.46 -5.70
C ALA A 226 34.79 -54.09 -4.52
N VAL A 227 35.54 -55.15 -4.80
CA VAL A 227 36.33 -56.00 -3.88
C VAL A 227 37.83 -55.61 -3.98
N PRO A 228 38.65 -55.91 -2.96
CA PRO A 228 39.83 -55.14 -2.51
C PRO A 228 41.17 -55.85 -2.78
N LEU A 229 42.30 -55.21 -2.44
CA LEU A 229 43.61 -55.85 -2.12
C LEU A 229 44.37 -54.86 -1.19
N GLU A 230 44.48 -55.12 0.12
CA GLU A 230 45.47 -55.95 0.84
C GLU A 230 46.80 -55.23 1.11
N ASN A 231 47.06 -54.89 2.39
CA ASN A 231 48.33 -54.40 2.92
C ASN A 231 48.89 -55.49 3.86
N PRO A 232 50.14 -55.96 3.68
CA PRO A 232 50.82 -56.74 4.69
C PRO A 232 51.81 -55.87 5.49
N ASP A 233 51.51 -55.80 6.78
CA ASP A 233 52.36 -55.97 7.96
C ASP A 233 53.83 -55.52 8.01
N GLY A 234 54.12 -54.81 9.12
CA GLY A 234 55.24 -55.03 10.03
C GLY A 234 56.69 -54.83 9.55
N THR A 235 57.42 -53.89 10.17
CA THR A 235 58.44 -54.23 11.20
C THR A 235 59.25 -53.00 11.69
N SER A 236 59.36 -52.93 13.03
CA SER A 236 60.49 -52.52 13.88
C SER A 236 61.28 -51.20 13.67
N LYS A 237 61.31 -50.41 14.76
CA LYS A 237 62.42 -49.57 15.29
C LYS A 237 63.83 -50.25 15.16
N PRO A 238 65.00 -49.62 15.46
CA PRO A 238 65.27 -48.36 16.18
C PRO A 238 66.43 -47.48 15.61
N THR A 239 66.50 -46.20 15.97
CA THR A 239 67.54 -45.54 16.80
C THR A 239 67.18 -44.08 16.99
#